data_AF-A0A836T522-F1
#
_entry.id   AF-A0A836T522-F1
#
_cell.length_a   1.000
_cell.length_b   1.000
_cell.length_c   1.000
_cell.angle_alpha   90.00
_cell.angle_beta   90.00
_cell.angle_gamma   90.00
#
_symmetry.space_group_name_H-M   'P 1'
#
loop_
_entity.id
_entity.type
_entity.pdbx_description
1 polymer ?
#
loop_
_entity_poly.entity_id
_entity_poly.type
_entity_poly.pdbx_seq_one_letter_code
_entity_poly.pdbx_strand_id
1 'polypeptide(L)' 'MGKRQVKNESALKEIRLPEEGELFGRVLKMMGGENVMIKCADNLTRRGRIR' A
#
# COMPACT_ATOMS: atom_id res chain seq x y z
N MET A 1 -25.37 0.97 -11.18
CA MET A 1 -25.66 0.53 -9.79
C MET A 1 -24.44 -0.25 -9.28
N GLY A 2 -23.73 0.10 -8.22
CA GLY A 2 -23.72 1.29 -7.38
C GLY A 2 -22.28 1.51 -6.92
N LYS A 3 -21.79 2.75 -7.02
CA LYS A 3 -20.51 3.14 -6.41
C LYS A 3 -20.71 3.05 -4.90
N ARG A 4 -19.96 2.20 -4.22
CA ARG A 4 -20.04 2.02 -2.77
C ARG A 4 -19.56 3.32 -2.12
N GLN A 5 -20.51 4.16 -1.75
CA GLN A 5 -20.27 5.42 -1.04
C GLN A 5 -19.85 5.07 0.39
N VAL A 6 -18.61 5.40 0.75
CA VAL A 6 -18.06 5.15 2.08
C VAL A 6 -18.73 6.14 3.03
N LYS A 7 -19.57 5.65 3.95
CA LYS A 7 -20.44 6.45 4.84
C LYS A 7 -19.94 6.59 6.28
N ASN A 8 -18.74 6.13 6.63
CA ASN A 8 -18.28 6.25 8.01
C ASN A 8 -16.76 6.14 8.14
N GLU A 9 -16.15 7.06 8.90
CA GLU A 9 -14.74 7.01 9.29
C GLU A 9 -14.45 5.83 10.23
N SER A 10 -15.45 5.30 10.94
CA SER A 10 -15.29 4.15 11.84
C SER A 10 -15.10 2.80 11.11
N ALA A 11 -15.12 2.76 9.78
CA ALA A 11 -14.73 1.59 8.98
C ALA A 11 -13.22 1.59 8.64
N LEU A 12 -12.45 2.45 9.31
CA LEU A 12 -10.99 2.40 9.31
C LEU A 12 -10.57 1.04 9.88
N LYS A 13 -10.17 0.15 8.97
CA LYS A 13 -9.61 -1.17 9.27
C LYS A 13 -8.51 -1.04 10.32
N GLU A 14 -8.46 -2.00 11.24
CA GLU A 14 -7.34 -2.17 12.16
C GLU A 14 -6.02 -2.08 11.38
N ILE A 15 -5.17 -1.13 11.78
CA ILE A 15 -3.88 -0.92 11.14
C ILE A 15 -2.96 -2.05 11.61
N ARG A 16 -2.67 -3.00 10.71
CA ARG A 16 -1.73 -4.08 10.97
C ARG A 16 -0.31 -3.51 11.05
N LEU A 17 0.37 -3.79 12.16
CA LEU A 17 1.80 -3.54 12.29
C LEU A 17 2.57 -4.57 11.43
N PRO A 18 3.71 -4.18 10.83
CA PRO A 18 4.48 -5.07 9.99
C PRO A 18 5.02 -6.22 10.83
N GLU A 19 4.82 -7.44 10.33
CA GLU A 19 5.40 -8.66 10.90
C GLU A 19 6.81 -8.91 10.33
N GLU A 20 7.48 -9.99 10.75
CA GLU A 20 8.82 -10.32 10.26
C GLU A 20 8.82 -10.48 8.73
N GLY A 21 9.61 -9.63 8.06
CA GLY A 21 9.71 -9.61 6.60
C GLY A 21 8.77 -8.63 5.90
N GLU A 22 7.85 -7.98 6.62
CA GLU A 22 7.05 -6.86 6.11
C GLU A 22 7.71 -5.52 6.45
N LEU A 23 7.63 -4.57 5.51
CA LEU A 23 8.24 -3.25 5.66
C LEU A 23 7.26 -2.18 5.18
N PHE A 24 7.18 -1.09 5.92
CA PHE A 24 6.53 0.10 5.40
C PHE A 24 7.37 0.72 4.29
N GLY A 25 6.67 1.29 3.31
CA GLY A 25 7.31 2.00 2.21
C GLY A 25 6.40 3.04 1.60
N ARG A 26 7.01 4.05 0.98
CA ARG A 26 6.31 5.12 0.25
C ARG A 26 6.45 4.87 -1.25
N VAL A 27 5.33 4.91 -1.97
CA VAL A 27 5.34 4.79 -3.44
C VAL A 27 6.01 6.03 -4.03
N LEU A 28 7.02 5.80 -4.88
CA LEU A 28 7.71 6.84 -5.64
C LEU A 28 7.05 7.05 -7.01
N LYS A 29 6.78 5.95 -7.73
CA LYS A 29 6.27 6.00 -9.10
C LYS A 29 5.42 4.77 -9.43
N MET A 30 4.35 4.98 -10.19
CA MET A 30 3.56 3.93 -10.81
C MET A 30 4.25 3.48 -12.12
N MET A 31 4.55 2.20 -12.27
CA MET A 31 5.24 1.65 -13.46
C MET A 31 4.26 1.08 -14.49
N GLY A 32 2.97 0.98 -14.17
CA GLY A 32 1.96 0.34 -15.01
C GLY A 32 1.91 -1.18 -14.81
N GLY A 33 0.85 -1.83 -15.29
CA GLY A 33 0.65 -3.27 -15.13
C GLY A 33 0.73 -3.73 -13.68
N GLU A 34 0.10 -2.98 -12.76
CA GLU A 34 0.08 -3.22 -11.30
C GLU A 34 1.45 -3.17 -10.59
N ASN A 35 2.50 -2.77 -11.29
CA ASN A 35 3.83 -2.61 -10.71
C ASN A 35 4.02 -1.18 -10.19
N VAL A 36 4.63 -1.09 -9.01
CA VAL A 36 4.95 0.18 -8.34
C VAL A 36 6.39 0.17 -7.84
N MET A 37 7.02 1.34 -7.89
CA MET A 37 8.33 1.55 -7.28
C MET A 37 8.14 2.12 -5.88
N ILE A 38 8.72 1.47 -4.88
CA ILE A 38 8.52 1.79 -3.46
C ILE A 38 9.87 2.08 -2.82
N LYS A 39 9.98 3.19 -2.09
CA LYS A 39 11.09 3.44 -1.16
C LYS A 39 10.70 2.85 0.19
N CYS A 40 11.39 1.78 0.60
CA CYS A 40 11.18 1.10 1.86
C CYS A 40 11.85 1.87 3.02
N ALA A 41 11.42 1.58 4.25
CA ALA A 41 11.96 2.23 5.47
C ALA A 41 13.47 1.95 5.70
N ASP A 42 14.00 0.88 5.10
CA ASP A 42 15.42 0.52 5.07
C ASP A 42 16.25 1.36 4.06
N ASN A 43 15.65 2.42 3.49
CA ASN A 43 16.21 3.26 2.42
C ASN A 43 16.47 2.56 1.08
N LEU A 44 16.09 1.28 0.94
CA LEU A 44 16.20 0.58 -0.33
C LEU A 44 14.97 0.85 -1.20
N THR A 45 15.19 0.89 -2.52
CA THR A 45 14.11 1.01 -3.48
C THR A 45 13.78 -0.37 -4.03
N ARG A 46 12.53 -0.82 -3.85
CA ARG A 46 12.05 -2.14 -4.27
C ARG A 46 10.88 -2.00 -5.23
N ARG A 47 10.63 -3.06 -6.00
CA ARG A 47 9.45 -3.16 -6.87
C ARG A 47 8.36 -3.92 -6.13
N GLY A 48 7.21 -3.28 -5.94
CA GLY A 48 6.01 -3.92 -5.42
C GLY A 48 5.00 -4.23 -6.53
N ARG A 49 4.17 -5.26 -6.32
CA ARG A 49 3.01 -5.57 -7.16
C ARG A 49 1.74 -5.40 -6.33
N ILE A 50 0.76 -4.68 -6.87
CA ILE A 50 -0.60 -4.59 -6.32
C ILE A 50 -1.38 -5.81 -6.83
N ARG A 51 -2.00 -6.60 -5.95
CA ARG A 51 -2.88 -7.71 -6.29
C ARG A 51 -4.27 -7.48 -5.70
#